data_AF-A0A8T4NEA9-F1
#
_entry.id   AF-A0A8T4NEA9-F1
#
_cell.length_a   1.000
_cell.length_b   1.000
_cell.length_c   1.000
_cell.angle_alpha   90.00
_cell.angle_beta   90.00
_cell.angle_gamma   90.00
#
_symmetry.space_group_name_H-M   'P 1'
#
loop_
_entity.id
_entity.type
_entity.pdbx_description
1 polymer ?
#
loop_
_entity_poly.entity_id
_entity_poly.type
_entity_poly.pdbx_seq_one_letter_code
_entity_poly.pdbx_strand_id
1 'polypeptide(L)' 'MKRKKRLEKGIESLQKQIEIHKEKLKKAIDGGDEDLARYYEKDLARLEGEEIKKKEKLER' A
#
# COMPACT_ATOMS: atom_id res chain seq x y z
N MET A 1 -3.15 24.46 5.32
CA MET A 1 -2.60 24.05 4.01
C MET A 1 -1.41 23.07 4.07
N LYS A 2 -0.30 23.36 4.76
CA LYS A 2 0.91 22.50 4.74
C LYS A 2 0.68 21.06 5.21
N ARG A 3 -0.17 20.86 6.23
CA ARG A 3 -0.54 19.52 6.74
C ARG A 3 -1.34 18.69 5.73
N LYS A 4 -2.35 19.30 5.10
CA LYS A 4 -3.19 18.66 4.06
C LYS A 4 -2.34 18.15 2.90
N LYS A 5 -1.49 19.02 2.33
CA LYS A 5 -0.55 18.66 1.25
C LYS A 5 0.42 17.55 1.63
N ARG A 6 0.89 17.51 2.89
CA ARG A 6 1.75 16.41 3.38
C ARG A 6 1.00 15.08 3.48
N LEU A 7 -0.25 15.11 3.92
CA LEU A 7 -1.10 13.92 3.98
C LEU A 7 -1.41 13.41 2.57
N GLU A 8 -1.77 14.28 1.63
CA GLU A 8 -2.00 13.93 0.21
C GLU A 8 -0.77 13.25 -0.40
N LYS A 9 0.42 13.85 -0.28
CA LYS A 9 1.67 13.22 -0.74
C LYS A 9 1.95 11.88 -0.05
N GLY A 10 1.64 11.80 1.25
CA GLY A 10 1.79 10.58 2.03
C GLY A 10 0.81 9.47 1.64
N ILE A 11 -0.35 9.80 1.06
CA ILE A 11 -1.32 8.86 0.49
C ILE A 11 -0.85 8.44 -0.90
N GLU A 12 -0.46 9.38 -1.75
CA GLU A 12 0.07 9.10 -3.10
C GLU A 12 1.29 8.15 -3.03
N SER A 13 2.18 8.36 -2.07
CA SER A 13 3.32 7.47 -1.84
C SER A 13 2.91 6.06 -1.41
N LEU A 14 1.84 5.93 -0.61
CA LEU A 14 1.31 4.62 -0.21
C LEU A 14 0.66 3.91 -1.40
N GLN A 15 -0.10 4.63 -2.22
CA GLN A 15 -0.72 4.10 -3.43
C GLN A 15 0.33 3.51 -4.38
N LYS A 16 1.41 4.23 -4.65
CA LYS A 16 2.52 3.73 -5.47
C LYS A 16 3.17 2.48 -4.87
N GLN A 17 3.35 2.44 -3.55
CA GLN A 17 3.88 1.25 -2.87
C GLN A 17 2.94 0.06 -2.98
N ILE A 18 1.62 0.26 -2.83
CA ILE A 18 0.60 -0.76 -2.98
C ILE A 18 0.62 -1.32 -4.41
N GLU A 19 0.67 -0.48 -5.44
CA GLU A 19 0.76 -0.93 -6.83
C GLU A 19 1.99 -1.82 -7.07
N ILE A 20 3.16 -1.37 -6.62
CA ILE A 20 4.40 -2.15 -6.72
C ILE A 20 4.27 -3.50 -5.99
N HIS A 21 3.65 -3.53 -4.80
CA HIS A 21 3.46 -4.77 -4.05
C HIS A 21 2.44 -5.70 -4.72
N LYS A 22 1.39 -5.16 -5.36
CA LYS A 22 0.43 -5.95 -6.16
C LYS A 22 1.11 -6.60 -7.35
N GLU A 23 1.96 -5.87 -8.07
CA GLU A 23 2.75 -6.44 -9.18
C GLU A 23 3.71 -7.53 -8.70
N LYS A 24 4.38 -7.31 -7.56
CA LYS A 24 5.31 -8.28 -6.98
C LYS A 24 4.59 -9.53 -6.47
N LEU A 25 3.43 -9.36 -5.83
CA LEU A 25 2.56 -10.46 -5.43
C LEU A 25 2.17 -11.31 -6.65
N LYS A 26 1.72 -10.65 -7.72
CA LYS A 26 1.37 -11.35 -8.96
C LYS A 26 2.55 -12.17 -9.49
N LYS A 27 3.75 -11.59 -9.55
CA LYS A 27 4.96 -12.31 -9.97
C LYS A 27 5.32 -13.48 -9.06
N ALA A 28 5.12 -13.34 -7.75
CA ALA A 28 5.36 -14.42 -6.79
C ALA A 28 4.37 -15.58 -7.01
N ILE A 29 3.08 -15.27 -7.20
CA ILE A 29 2.04 -16.26 -7.51
C ILE A 29 2.33 -16.95 -8.84
N ASP A 30 2.63 -16.17 -9.90
CA ASP A 30 2.93 -16.69 -11.24
C ASP A 30 4.21 -17.57 -11.23
N GLY A 31 5.14 -17.28 -10.32
CA GLY A 31 6.38 -18.06 -10.10
C GLY A 31 6.23 -19.25 -9.16
N GLY A 32 5.05 -19.46 -8.55
CA GLY A 32 4.81 -20.53 -7.58
C GLY A 32 5.52 -20.33 -6.23
N ASP A 33 5.96 -19.12 -5.90
CA ASP A 33 6.61 -18.80 -4.63
C ASP A 33 5.56 -18.39 -3.58
N GLU A 34 4.99 -19.39 -2.90
CA GLU A 34 3.91 -19.22 -1.92
C GLU A 34 4.32 -18.39 -0.69
N ASP A 35 5.57 -18.53 -0.23
CA ASP A 35 6.08 -17.78 0.93
C ASP A 35 6.22 -16.30 0.59
N LEU A 36 6.77 -16.00 -0.59
CA LEU A 36 6.91 -14.64 -1.07
C LEU A 36 5.54 -14.01 -1.38
N ALA A 37 4.61 -14.78 -1.93
CA ALA A 37 3.23 -14.33 -2.14
C ALA A 37 2.57 -13.96 -0.80
N ARG A 38 2.62 -14.85 0.20
CA ARG A 38 2.07 -14.60 1.54
C ARG A 38 2.71 -13.40 2.23
N TYR A 39 4.01 -13.18 2.01
CA TYR A 39 4.69 -11.98 2.50
C TYR A 39 4.07 -10.71 1.90
N TYR A 40 3.91 -10.66 0.57
CA TYR A 40 3.33 -9.50 -0.10
C TYR A 40 1.85 -9.28 0.25
N GLU A 41 1.06 -10.34 0.44
CA GLU A 41 -0.32 -10.21 0.92
C GLU A 41 -0.40 -9.53 2.29
N LYS A 42 0.44 -9.94 3.24
CA LYS A 42 0.49 -9.33 4.58
C LYS A 42 0.92 -7.88 4.50
N ASP A 43 1.91 -7.55 3.68
CA ASP A 43 2.38 -6.17 3.56
C ASP A 43 1.37 -5.28 2.85
N LEU A 44 0.65 -5.80 1.85
CA LEU A 44 -0.47 -5.11 1.21
C LEU A 44 -1.56 -4.75 2.20
N ALA A 45 -2.00 -5.71 3.03
CA ALA A 45 -3.00 -5.45 4.06
C ALA A 45 -2.57 -4.35 5.04
N ARG A 46 -1.29 -4.32 5.42
CA ARG A 46 -0.72 -3.24 6.25
C ARG A 46 -0.76 -1.89 5.54
N LEU A 47 -0.29 -1.84 4.28
CA LEU A 47 -0.22 -0.61 3.49
C LEU A 47 -1.61 -0.01 3.20
N GLU A 48 -2.58 -0.86 2.84
CA GLU A 48 -3.97 -0.46 2.60
C GLU A 48 -4.60 0.08 3.90
N GLY A 49 -4.34 -0.57 5.04
CA GLY A 49 -4.77 -0.07 6.35
C GLY A 49 -4.16 1.29 6.73
N GLU A 50 -2.90 1.54 6.39
CA GLU A 50 -2.25 2.84 6.57
C GLU A 50 -2.82 3.92 5.64
N GLU A 51 -3.14 3.56 4.40
CA GLU A 51 -3.74 4.46 3.42
C GLU A 51 -5.12 4.93 3.88
N ILE A 52 -5.98 4.01 4.32
CA ILE A 52 -7.32 4.30 4.87
C ILE A 52 -7.21 5.26 6.06
N LYS A 53 -6.35 4.96 7.04
CA LYS A 53 -6.14 5.84 8.21
C LYS A 53 -5.68 7.24 7.83
N LYS A 54 -4.92 7.41 6.74
CA LYS A 54 -4.50 8.72 6.25
C LYS A 54 -5.62 9.44 5.50
N LYS A 55 -6.43 8.72 4.72
CA LYS A 55 -7.62 9.26 4.05
C LYS A 55 -8.65 9.77 5.06
N GLU A 56 -8.95 8.99 6.09
CA GLU A 56 -9.84 9.42 7.19
C GLU A 56 -9.35 10.70 7.87
N LYS A 57 -8.03 10.82 8.10
CA LYS A 57 -7.42 12.04 8.67
C LYS A 57 -7.42 13.24 7.72
N LEU A 58 -7.60 13.02 6.42
CA LEU A 58 -7.63 14.07 5.41
C LEU A 58 -9.04 14.66 5.27
N GLU A 59 -10.06 13.81 5.46
CA GLU A 59 -11.48 14.18 5.39
C GLU A 59 -12.00 14.82 6.68
N ARG A 60 -11.31 14.59 7.81
CA ARG A 60 -11.62 15.15 9.13
C ARG A 60 -10.97 16.52 9.36
#